data_AF-A0A7Y2TRD9-F1
#
_entry.id   AF-A0A7Y2TRD9-F1
#
_cell.length_a   1.000
_cell.length_b   1.000
_cell.length_c   1.000
_cell.angle_alpha   90.00
_cell.angle_beta   90.00
_cell.angle_gamma   90.00
#
_symmetry.space_group_name_H-M   'P 1'
#
loop_
_entity.id
_entity.type
_entity.pdbx_description
1 polymer ?
#
loop_
_entity_poly.entity_id
_entity_poly.type
_entity_poly.pdbx_seq_one_letter_code
_entity_poly.pdbx_strand_id
1 'polypeptide(L)' 'MGERLRGLLFDVDGTLADTERDGHRVAFNRAFARAGLEW' A
#
# COMPACT_ATOMS: atom_id res chain seq x y z
N MET A 1 7.62 38.00 -0.07
CA MET A 1 8.01 36.79 0.68
C MET A 1 7.27 35.60 0.08
N GLY A 2 7.98 34.68 -0.57
CA GLY A 2 7.36 33.47 -1.12
C GLY A 2 6.92 32.53 0.00
N GLU A 3 5.80 31.84 -0.20
CA GLU A 3 5.32 30.85 0.76
C GLU A 3 6.29 29.67 0.82
N ARG A 4 6.69 29.31 2.04
CA ARG A 4 7.60 28.19 2.32
C ARG A 4 6.78 26.92 2.53
N LEU A 5 7.25 25.79 1.99
CA LEU A 5 6.68 24.47 2.27
C LEU A 5 6.56 24.27 3.78
N ARG A 6 5.33 24.00 4.24
CA ARG A 6 5.01 23.90 5.68
C ARG A 6 4.95 22.46 6.19
N GLY A 7 4.81 21.49 5.29
CA GLY A 7 4.75 20.08 5.64
C GLY A 7 4.51 19.20 4.43
N LEU A 8 4.73 17.90 4.62
CA LEU A 8 4.45 16.85 3.65
C LEU A 8 3.70 15.73 4.38
N LEU A 9 2.68 15.18 3.72
CA LEU A 9 1.98 13.99 4.14
C LEU A 9 2.36 12.89 3.16
N PHE A 10 2.87 11.80 3.69
CA PHE A 10 3.23 10.64 2.88
C PHE A 10 2.22 9.54 3.14
N ASP A 11 1.81 8.91 2.05
CA ASP A 11 1.22 7.59 2.12
C ASP A 11 2.24 6.59 2.67
N VAL A 12 1.78 5.46 3.20
CA VAL A 12 2.64 4.47 3.85
C VAL A 12 3.00 3.36 2.86
N ASP A 13 1.99 2.64 2.38
CA ASP A 13 2.18 1.45 1.57
C ASP A 13 2.64 1.81 0.16
N GLY A 14 3.74 1.21 -0.30
CA GLY A 14 4.35 1.52 -1.59
C GLY A 14 5.03 2.89 -1.68
N THR A 15 4.94 3.73 -0.64
CA THR A 15 5.64 5.04 -0.56
C THR A 15 6.75 5.02 0.49
N LEU A 16 6.41 4.74 1.75
CA LEU A 16 7.39 4.64 2.84
C LEU A 16 7.88 3.20 3.07
N ALA A 17 7.05 2.21 2.73
CA ALA A 17 7.38 0.80 2.90
C ALA A 17 6.96 -0.01 1.66
N ASP A 18 7.85 -0.89 1.18
CA ASP A 18 7.48 -1.91 0.18
C ASP A 18 6.72 -3.03 0.89
N THR A 19 5.40 -2.88 0.92
CA THR A 19 4.48 -3.85 1.53
C THR A 19 3.84 -4.78 0.49
N GLU A 20 4.13 -4.59 -0.80
CA GLU A 20 3.46 -5.31 -1.88
C GLU A 20 3.92 -6.75 -2.01
N ARG A 21 5.24 -7.01 -1.95
CA ARG A 21 5.79 -8.34 -2.22
C ARG A 21 5.29 -9.40 -1.23
N ASP A 22 5.37 -9.07 0.06
CA ASP A 22 5.18 -10.01 1.17
C ASP A 22 3.92 -9.73 1.99
N GLY A 23 3.34 -8.53 1.88
CA GLY A 23 2.12 -8.13 2.58
C GLY A 23 0.90 -8.19 1.66
N HIS A 24 0.64 -7.09 0.95
CA HIS A 24 -0.60 -6.83 0.24
C HIS A 24 -0.94 -7.93 -0.77
N ARG A 25 -0.03 -8.24 -1.70
CA ARG A 25 -0.30 -9.26 -2.74
C ARG A 25 -0.60 -10.63 -2.14
N VAL A 26 0.16 -11.03 -1.12
CA VAL A 26 -0.03 -12.33 -0.47
C VAL A 26 -1.36 -12.38 0.29
N ALA A 27 -1.71 -11.31 1.02
CA ALA A 27 -2.96 -11.22 1.74
C ALA A 27 -4.17 -11.21 0.80
N PHE A 28 -4.08 -10.46 -0.31
CA PHE A 28 -5.12 -10.36 -1.32
C PHE A 28 -5.42 -11.72 -1.96
N ASN A 29 -4.38 -12.40 -2.48
CA ASN A 29 -4.55 -13.72 -3.11
C ASN A 29 -5.12 -14.75 -2.13
N ARG A 30 -4.69 -14.71 -0.86
CA ARG A 30 -5.24 -15.58 0.18
C ARG A 30 -6.71 -15.28 0.46
N ALA A 31 -7.12 -14.02 0.45
CA ALA A 31 -8.51 -13.65 0.66
C ALA A 31 -9.39 -14.13 -0.51
N PHE A 32 -8.94 -13.97 -1.75
CA PHE A 32 -9.66 -14.44 -2.94
C PHE A 32 -9.81 -15.95 -2.96
N ALA A 33 -8.73 -16.69 -2.69
CA ALA A 33 -8.77 -18.15 -2.58
C ALA A 33 -9.75 -18.63 -1.50
N ARG A 34 -9.81 -17.94 -0.34
CA ARG A 34 -10.77 -18.25 0.74
C ARG A 34 -12.22 -17.96 0.34
N ALA A 35 -12.43 -17.00 -0.54
CA ALA A 35 -13.75 -16.68 -1.08
C ALA A 35 -14.15 -17.59 -2.26
N GLY A 36 -13.28 -18.51 -2.70
CA GLY A 36 -13.52 -19.35 -3.88
C GLY A 36 -13.49 -18.55 -5.19
N LEU A 37 -12.76 -17.43 -5.21
CA LEU A 37 -12.60 -16.56 -6.37
C LEU A 37 -11.23 -16.78 -7.00
N GLU A 38 -11.19 -16.85 -8.33
CA GLU A 38 -9.95 -16.82 -9.11
C GLU A 38 -9.38 -15.39 -9.14
N TRP A 39 -8.07 -15.27 -9.31
CA TRP A 39 -7.32 -14.00 -9.36
C TRP A 39 -6.73 -13.75 -10.75
#